data_AF-A0A5K1FTH3-F1
#
_entry.id   AF-A0A5K1FTH3-F1
#
_cell.length_a   1.000
_cell.length_b   1.000
_cell.length_c   1.000
_cell.angle_alpha   90.00
_cell.angle_beta   90.00
_cell.angle_gamma   90.00
#
_symmetry.space_group_name_H-M   'P 1'
#
loop_
_entity.id
_entity.type
_entity.pdbx_description
1 polymer ?
#
loop_
_entity_poly.entity_id
_entity_poly.type
_entity_poly.pdbx_seq_one_letter_code
_entity_poly.pdbx_strand_id
1 'polypeptide(L)' 'MSNADIFETNHDEIDFEFLGNIRGREWRVQTNVYGNGSTARGREERYGLWFDPSEEFHRYSILWTDTHIV' A
#
# COMPACT_ATOMS: atom_id res chain seq x y z
N MET A 1 12.26 6.70 -8.59
CA MET A 1 12.17 7.68 -7.50
C MET A 1 10.70 7.79 -7.15
N SER A 2 10.33 7.41 -5.93
CA SER A 2 8.96 7.52 -5.40
C SER A 2 8.66 8.97 -4.98
N ASN A 3 7.43 9.24 -4.55
CA ASN A 3 7.06 10.55 -4.02
C ASN A 3 7.87 10.86 -2.75
N ALA A 4 8.10 9.85 -1.90
CA ALA A 4 8.94 9.96 -0.72
C ALA A 4 10.41 10.29 -1.03
N ASP A 5 10.97 9.79 -2.15
CA ASP A 5 12.35 10.12 -2.56
C ASP A 5 12.51 11.59 -3.00
N ILE A 6 11.44 12.20 -3.54
CA ILE A 6 11.47 13.56 -4.08
C ILE A 6 11.09 14.59 -3.02
N PHE A 7 10.18 14.23 -2.12
CA PHE A 7 9.60 15.11 -1.11
C PHE A 7 9.72 14.51 0.29
N GLU A 8 10.93 14.16 0.70
CA GLU A 8 11.24 13.41 1.94
C GLU A 8 10.48 13.90 3.20
N THR A 9 10.23 15.20 3.31
CA THR A 9 9.62 15.82 4.50
C THR A 9 8.19 16.35 4.29
N ASN A 10 7.67 16.33 3.06
CA ASN A 10 6.38 16.94 2.76
C ASN A 10 5.69 16.28 1.56
N HIS A 11 5.15 15.09 1.78
CA HIS A 11 4.30 14.41 0.83
C HIS A 11 3.10 13.77 1.51
N ASP A 12 2.05 13.59 0.73
CA ASP A 12 1.00 12.62 1.00
C ASP A 12 1.25 11.39 0.10
N GLU A 13 0.96 10.20 0.60
CA GLU A 13 1.15 8.93 -0.12
C GLU A 13 0.11 7.90 0.33
N ILE A 14 -0.41 7.14 -0.63
CA ILE A 14 -1.35 6.04 -0.39
C ILE A 14 -0.76 4.80 -1.05
N ASP A 15 -0.44 3.80 -0.23
CA ASP A 15 0.32 2.64 -0.68
C ASP A 15 -0.54 1.39 -0.80
N PHE A 16 -0.22 0.60 -1.81
CA PHE A 16 -0.64 -0.78 -1.95
C PHE A 16 0.60 -1.63 -2.25
N GLU A 17 1.11 -2.32 -1.24
CA GLU A 17 2.39 -3.03 -1.32
C GLU A 17 2.19 -4.54 -1.21
N PHE A 18 2.65 -5.28 -2.21
CA PHE A 18 2.76 -6.74 -2.11
C PHE A 18 4.03 -7.08 -1.35
N LEU A 19 3.88 -7.54 -0.11
CA LEU A 19 5.01 -7.95 0.70
C LEU A 19 5.51 -9.29 0.16
N GLY A 20 6.77 -9.28 -0.30
CA GLY A 20 7.42 -10.41 -0.94
C GLY A 20 7.28 -11.71 -0.15
N ASN A 21 7.20 -12.81 -0.90
CA ASN A 21 6.86 -14.11 -0.36
C ASN A 21 8.04 -15.09 -0.44
N ILE A 22 8.15 -15.99 0.54
CA ILE A 22 9.03 -17.18 0.44
C ILE A 22 8.19 -18.29 -0.18
N ARG A 23 8.73 -19.03 -1.16
CA ARG A 23 8.00 -20.09 -1.87
C ARG A 23 7.25 -21.01 -0.88
N GLY A 24 5.93 -21.12 -1.03
CA GLY A 24 5.05 -21.92 -0.16
C GLY A 24 4.50 -21.21 1.08
N ARG A 25 4.75 -19.91 1.26
CA ARG A 25 4.05 -19.07 2.24
C ARG A 25 2.93 -18.28 1.55
N GLU A 26 2.01 -17.72 2.33
CA GLU A 26 0.92 -16.90 1.79
C GLU A 26 1.40 -15.49 1.49
N TRP A 27 0.91 -14.92 0.39
CA TRP A 27 1.13 -13.51 0.07
C TRP A 27 0.42 -12.61 1.06
N ARG A 28 1.03 -11.46 1.34
CA ARG A 28 0.42 -10.40 2.14
C ARG A 28 0.41 -9.11 1.35
N VAL A 29 -0.69 -8.39 1.47
CA VAL A 29 -0.79 -7.01 1.03
C VAL A 29 -0.70 -6.12 2.25
N GLN A 30 0.08 -5.04 2.12
CA GLN A 30 0.09 -3.93 3.05
C GLN A 30 -0.57 -2.71 2.39
N THR A 31 -1.46 -2.05 3.12
CA THR A 31 -1.95 -0.71 2.77
C THR A 31 -1.33 0.30 3.73
N ASN A 32 -1.11 1.52 3.25
CA ASN A 32 -0.59 2.61 4.07
C ASN A 32 -1.15 3.97 3.63
N VAL A 33 -1.18 4.93 4.56
CA VAL A 33 -1.52 6.31 4.28
C VAL A 33 -0.59 7.26 5.04
N TYR A 34 0.20 8.01 4.29
CA TYR A 34 0.95 9.18 4.75
C TYR A 34 0.21 10.45 4.38
N GLY A 35 0.26 11.43 5.28
CA GLY A 35 -0.24 12.76 4.99
C GLY A 35 -0.50 13.60 6.23
N ASN A 36 -1.01 14.82 6.00
CA ASN A 36 -1.12 15.86 7.04
C ASN A 36 0.25 16.15 7.70
N GLY A 37 1.30 16.19 6.87
CA GLY A 37 2.69 16.43 7.30
C GLY A 37 3.38 15.24 8.01
N SER A 38 2.72 14.08 8.12
CA SER A 38 3.35 12.87 8.64
C SER A 38 4.02 12.08 7.51
N THR A 39 5.36 12.12 7.45
CA THR A 39 6.17 11.30 6.53
C THR A 39 7.04 10.25 7.25
N ALA A 40 7.17 10.33 8.58
CA ALA A 40 8.03 9.44 9.36
C ALA A 40 7.32 8.17 9.87
N ARG A 41 5.99 8.17 9.89
CA ARG A 41 5.18 7.03 10.35
C ARG A 41 3.89 6.96 9.55
N GLY A 42 3.63 5.79 8.98
CA GLY A 42 2.39 5.50 8.27
C GLY A 42 1.28 4.98 9.18
N ARG A 43 0.20 4.55 8.54
CA ARG A 43 -0.97 3.87 9.09
C ARG A 43 -1.07 2.48 8.45
N GLU A 44 -0.06 1.64 8.69
CA GLU A 44 0.05 0.35 8.03
C GLU A 44 -1.01 -0.64 8.49
N GLU A 45 -1.69 -1.28 7.53
CA GLU A 45 -2.54 -2.46 7.76
C GLU A 45 -2.10 -3.62 6.86
N ARG A 46 -2.24 -4.86 7.32
CA ARG A 46 -1.74 -6.04 6.61
C ARG A 46 -2.80 -7.14 6.52
N TYR A 47 -2.98 -7.65 5.31
CA TYR A 47 -4.01 -8.65 5.00
C TYR A 47 -3.44 -9.85 4.26
N GLY A 48 -3.98 -11.03 4.56
CA GLY A 48 -3.86 -12.20 3.70
C GLY A 48 -4.86 -12.10 2.55
N LEU A 49 -4.51 -12.67 1.40
CA LEU A 49 -5.41 -12.77 0.26
C LEU A 49 -6.11 -14.13 0.26
N TRP A 50 -7.39 -14.15 -0.10
CA TRP A 50 -8.17 -15.38 -0.21
C TRP A 50 -7.94 -16.14 -1.54
N PHE A 51 -6.94 -15.71 -2.32
CA PHE A 51 -6.51 -16.27 -3.60
C PHE A 51 -4.99 -16.14 -3.71
N ASP A 52 -4.36 -16.89 -4.62
CA ASP A 52 -2.94 -16.69 -4.96
C ASP A 52 -2.82 -15.56 -5.99
N PRO A 53 -2.29 -14.37 -5.62
CA PRO A 53 -2.16 -13.23 -6.53
C PRO A 53 -1.16 -13.43 -7.67
N SER A 54 -0.43 -14.56 -7.69
CA SER A 54 0.55 -14.88 -8.73
C SER A 54 0.04 -15.83 -9.82
N GLU A 55 -1.13 -16.45 -9.62
CA GLU A 55 -1.71 -17.39 -10.59
C GLU A 55 -2.42 -16.67 -11.75
N GLU A 56 -3.10 -15.55 -11.47
CA GLU A 56 -3.83 -14.77 -12.47
C GLU A 56 -3.73 -13.25 -12.20
N PHE A 57 -4.18 -12.45 -13.15
CA PHE A 57 -4.27 -11.00 -12.96
C PHE A 57 -5.52 -10.64 -12.15
N HIS A 58 -5.34 -9.80 -11.13
CA HIS A 58 -6.42 -9.26 -10.31
C HIS A 58 -6.46 -7.74 -10.37
N ARG A 59 -7.63 -7.16 -10.10
CA ARG A 59 -7.81 -5.71 -10.07
C ARG A 59 -7.59 -5.18 -8.67
N TYR A 60 -6.67 -4.23 -8.56
CA TYR A 60 -6.43 -3.44 -7.36
C TYR A 60 -6.67 -1.98 -7.71
N SER A 61 -7.39 -1.26 -6.86
CA SER A 61 -7.79 0.12 -7.13
C SER A 61 -7.86 0.88 -5.82
N ILE A 62 -7.54 2.16 -5.89
CA ILE A 62 -7.76 3.13 -4.82
C ILE A 62 -8.80 4.12 -5.34
N LEU A 63 -9.88 4.31 -4.59
CA LEU A 63 -10.79 5.44 -4.78
C LEU A 63 -10.47 6.50 -3.74
N TRP A 64 -10.01 7.66 -4.20
CA TRP A 64 -9.72 8.79 -3.34
C TRP A 64 -10.70 9.93 -3.61
N THR A 65 -11.41 10.34 -2.56
CA THR A 65 -12.37 11.46 -2.59
C THR A 65 -12.01 12.47 -1.50
N ASP A 66 -12.72 13.60 -1.51
CA ASP A 66 -12.59 14.65 -0.48
C ASP A 66 -12.98 14.18 0.93
N THR A 67 -13.80 13.14 1.05
CA THR A 67 -14.32 12.67 2.33
C THR A 67 -13.76 11.32 2.76
N HIS A 68 -13.40 10.43 1.82
CA HIS A 68 -12.97 9.06 2.12
C HIS A 68 -11.96 8.50 1.11
N ILE A 69 -11.16 7.53 1.58
CA ILE A 69 -10.31 6.65 0.77
C ILE A 69 -10.89 5.23 0.89
N VAL A 70 -11.01 4.52 -0.24
CA VAL A 70 -11.45 3.12 -0.33
C VAL A 70 -10.46 2.31 -1.14
#